data_AF-A0A2J6X4D8-F1
#
_entry.id   AF-A0A2J6X4D8-F1
#
_cell.length_a   1.000
_cell.length_b   1.000
_cell.length_c   1.000
_cell.angle_alpha   90.00
_cell.angle_beta   90.00
_cell.angle_gamma   90.00
#
_symmetry.space_group_name_H-M   'P 1'
#
loop_
_entity.id
_entity.type
_entity.pdbx_description
1 polymer ?
#
loop_
_entity_poly.entity_id
_entity_poly.type
_entity_poly.pdbx_seq_one_letter_code
_entity_poly.pdbx_strand_id
1 'polypeptide(L)'
;MARPLVIIGGYLTSPHDFRALAQALTQAPFHFQVFVTPIGRLRWALTRDWDFRPVLRIVRETVAQALRETGAQTVTILAHSVGGTVARMYLGDQPYKGEIYGGHRFVHHLIMLGTPHHSQEFWTRQTVGFTNRCYPGAYYNHVRYTSIIGRS
;
A
#
# COMPACT_ATOMS: atom_id res chain seq x y z
N MET A 1 -5.25 -0.47 22.91
CA MET A 1 -4.31 0.27 22.03
C MET A 1 -5.00 0.52 20.69
N ALA A 2 -4.87 1.71 20.12
CA ALA A 2 -5.46 2.00 18.81
C ALA A 2 -4.81 1.13 17.72
N ARG A 3 -5.62 0.64 16.77
CA ARG A 3 -5.14 -0.20 15.66
C ARG A 3 -4.91 0.69 14.44
N PRO A 4 -3.66 1.04 14.08
CA PRO A 4 -3.41 1.86 12.91
C PRO A 4 -3.68 1.10 11.62
N LEU A 5 -4.43 1.74 10.71
CA LEU A 5 -4.65 1.27 9.34
C LEU A 5 -4.22 2.35 8.34
N VAL A 6 -3.31 2.01 7.44
CA VAL A 6 -2.82 2.91 6.39
C VAL A 6 -3.49 2.57 5.06
N ILE A 7 -4.16 3.56 4.45
CA ILE A 7 -4.77 3.43 3.13
C ILE A 7 -3.83 3.95 2.05
N ILE A 8 -3.53 3.09 1.07
CA ILE A 8 -2.74 3.41 -0.12
C ILE A 8 -3.67 3.39 -1.34
N GLY A 9 -3.82 4.54 -1.98
CA GLY A 9 -4.65 4.70 -3.17
C GLY A 9 -4.07 4.07 -4.43
N GLY A 10 -4.84 4.10 -5.51
CA GLY A 10 -4.44 3.65 -6.84
C GLY A 10 -4.35 4.79 -7.85
N TYR A 11 -3.97 4.47 -9.09
CA TYR A 11 -3.86 5.46 -10.17
C TYR A 11 -5.15 6.28 -10.32
N LEU A 12 -5.01 7.59 -10.55
CA LEU A 12 -6.10 8.57 -10.64
C LEU A 12 -7.02 8.70 -9.41
N THR A 13 -6.68 8.09 -8.28
CA THR A 13 -7.40 8.34 -7.01
C THR A 13 -6.83 9.53 -6.26
N SER A 14 -7.61 10.06 -5.33
CA SER A 14 -7.22 11.09 -4.37
C SER A 14 -7.49 10.61 -2.94
N PRO A 15 -6.85 11.21 -1.91
CA PRO A 15 -7.15 10.87 -0.53
C PRO A 15 -8.63 11.11 -0.16
N HIS A 16 -9.29 12.05 -0.85
CA HIS A 16 -10.71 12.33 -0.62
C HIS A 16 -11.61 11.16 -1.02
N ASP A 17 -11.24 10.41 -2.06
CA ASP A 17 -12.04 9.29 -2.57
C ASP A 17 -12.19 8.18 -1.51
N PHE A 18 -11.29 8.13 -0.51
CA PHE A 18 -11.30 7.16 0.58
C PHE A 18 -12.02 7.65 1.85
N ARG A 19 -12.61 8.86 1.87
CA ARG A 19 -13.21 9.42 3.11
C ARG A 19 -14.31 8.52 3.69
N ALA A 20 -15.26 8.07 2.87
CA ALA A 20 -16.35 7.22 3.33
C ALA A 20 -15.83 5.87 3.89
N LEU A 21 -14.86 5.27 3.21
CA LEU A 21 -14.20 4.04 3.68
C LEU A 21 -13.46 4.26 5.01
N ALA A 22 -12.68 5.34 5.11
CA ALA A 22 -11.94 5.68 6.33
C ALA A 22 -12.88 5.94 7.52
N GLN A 23 -14.00 6.61 7.27
CA GLN A 23 -15.05 6.81 8.27
C GLN A 23 -15.62 5.47 8.72
N ALA A 24 -16.04 4.60 7.79
CA ALA A 24 -16.59 3.29 8.12
C ALA A 24 -15.62 2.42 8.93
N LEU A 25 -14.33 2.42 8.58
CA LEU A 25 -13.29 1.67 9.29
C LEU A 25 -12.97 2.21 10.70
N THR A 26 -13.28 3.49 10.96
CA THR A 26 -13.14 4.09 12.29
C THR A 26 -14.31 3.69 13.21
N GLN A 27 -15.48 3.38 12.64
CA GLN A 27 -16.67 3.00 13.41
C GLN A 27 -16.65 1.53 13.85
N ALA A 28 -17.59 1.17 14.72
CA ALA A 28 -17.85 -0.21 15.10
C ALA A 28 -18.26 -1.05 13.86
N PRO A 29 -17.85 -2.32 13.77
CA PRO A 29 -17.08 -3.10 14.75
C PRO A 29 -15.54 -3.00 14.57
N PHE A 30 -15.04 -2.13 13.68
CA PHE A 30 -13.64 -2.17 13.26
C PHE A 30 -12.68 -1.39 14.16
N HIS A 31 -13.06 -0.16 14.54
CA HIS A 31 -12.31 0.71 15.45
C HIS A 31 -10.83 0.94 15.05
N PHE A 32 -10.55 1.07 13.75
CA PHE A 32 -9.23 1.45 13.29
C PHE A 32 -8.98 2.95 13.47
N GLN A 33 -7.73 3.32 13.72
CA GLN A 33 -7.26 4.68 13.50
C GLN A 33 -6.69 4.77 12.08
N VAL A 34 -7.40 5.46 11.19
CA VAL A 34 -7.14 5.41 9.74
C VAL A 34 -6.26 6.57 9.29
N PHE A 35 -5.20 6.23 8.54
CA PHE A 35 -4.26 7.16 7.94
C PHE A 35 -4.31 6.99 6.42
N VAL A 36 -4.76 8.00 5.69
CA VAL A 36 -4.80 7.96 4.22
C VAL A 36 -3.55 8.63 3.66
N THR A 37 -2.78 7.89 2.86
CA THR A 37 -1.58 8.47 2.22
C THR A 37 -1.95 9.71 1.38
N PRO A 38 -1.22 10.83 1.48
CA PRO A 38 -1.52 12.08 0.77
C PRO A 38 -1.06 12.04 -0.71
N ILE A 39 -1.47 10.99 -1.44
CA ILE A 39 -1.14 10.79 -2.86
C ILE A 39 -2.36 11.17 -3.69
N GLY A 40 -2.32 12.37 -4.28
CA GLY A 40 -3.38 12.88 -5.15
C GLY A 40 -3.26 12.45 -6.62
N ARG A 41 -4.32 12.72 -7.38
CA ARG A 41 -4.44 12.38 -8.82
C ARG A 41 -3.26 12.90 -9.64
N LEU A 42 -2.87 14.16 -9.41
CA LEU A 42 -1.73 14.77 -10.09
C LEU A 42 -0.42 14.02 -9.80
N ARG A 43 -0.20 13.59 -8.55
CA ARG A 43 1.02 12.84 -8.19
C ARG A 43 1.05 11.47 -8.87
N TRP A 44 -0.09 10.79 -8.94
CA TRP A 44 -0.22 9.55 -9.70
C TRP A 44 0.09 9.77 -11.18
N ALA A 45 -0.49 10.80 -11.80
CA ALA A 45 -0.24 11.15 -13.20
C ALA A 45 1.23 11.54 -13.47
N LEU A 46 1.89 12.19 -12.50
CA LEU A 46 3.30 12.58 -12.58
C LEU A 46 4.27 11.43 -12.28
N THR A 47 3.78 10.22 -11.97
CA THR A 47 4.63 9.04 -11.77
C THR A 47 5.16 8.57 -13.13
N ARG A 48 6.13 9.34 -13.68
CA ARG A 48 6.81 9.08 -14.95
C ARG A 48 7.68 7.83 -14.86
N ASP A 49 7.75 7.10 -15.97
CA ASP A 49 8.54 5.87 -16.13
C ASP A 49 8.32 4.85 -15.00
N TRP A 50 7.14 4.91 -14.38
CA TRP A 50 6.75 4.06 -13.25
C TRP A 50 7.77 4.13 -12.10
N ASP A 51 8.39 5.30 -11.91
CA ASP A 51 9.26 5.55 -10.77
C ASP A 51 8.47 5.79 -9.49
N PHE A 52 8.23 4.69 -8.76
CA PHE A 52 7.51 4.73 -7.50
C PHE A 52 8.28 5.31 -6.30
N ARG A 53 9.56 5.71 -6.41
CA ARG A 53 10.34 6.23 -5.27
C ARG A 53 9.63 7.37 -4.51
N PRO A 54 9.04 8.40 -5.17
CA PRO A 54 8.33 9.47 -4.46
C PRO A 54 7.08 8.97 -3.73
N VAL A 55 6.38 7.99 -4.29
CA VAL A 55 5.18 7.39 -3.71
C VAL A 55 5.55 6.49 -2.52
N LEU A 56 6.60 5.68 -2.66
CA LEU A 56 7.13 4.82 -1.59
C LEU A 56 7.63 5.63 -0.39
N ARG A 57 8.23 6.80 -0.63
CA ARG A 57 8.60 7.73 0.44
C ARG A 57 7.37 8.20 1.23
N ILE A 58 6.30 8.59 0.55
CA ILE A 58 5.05 9.01 1.21
C ILE A 58 4.43 7.85 2.01
N VAL A 59 4.46 6.64 1.48
CA VAL A 59 4.00 5.44 2.21
C VAL A 59 4.83 5.24 3.48
N ARG A 60 6.16 5.26 3.39
CA ARG A 60 7.06 5.13 4.55
C ARG A 60 6.77 6.21 5.61
N GLU A 61 6.62 7.46 5.19
CA GLU A 61 6.31 8.58 6.09
C GLU A 61 4.96 8.40 6.78
N THR A 62 3.93 7.95 6.04
CA THR A 62 2.58 7.72 6.56
C THR A 62 2.56 6.54 7.55
N VAL A 63 3.28 5.45 7.27
CA VAL A 63 3.42 4.33 8.20
C VAL A 63 4.15 4.78 9.47
N ALA A 64 5.26 5.51 9.34
CA ALA A 64 5.98 6.04 10.49
C ALA A 64 5.13 6.99 11.32
N GLN A 65 4.31 7.85 10.69
CA GLN A 65 3.34 8.70 11.37
C GLN A 65 2.31 7.86 12.15
N ALA A 66 1.71 6.87 11.51
CA ALA A 66 0.70 6.01 12.13
C ALA A 66 1.25 5.28 13.37
N LEU A 67 2.47 4.74 13.29
CA LEU A 67 3.13 4.09 14.43
C LEU A 67 3.40 5.08 15.57
N ARG A 68 3.92 6.28 15.26
CA ARG A 68 4.18 7.32 16.27
C ARG A 68 2.92 7.79 16.98
N GLU A 69 1.84 8.05 16.24
CA GLU A 69 0.60 8.59 16.80
C GLU A 69 -0.20 7.55 17.59
N THR A 70 -0.09 6.27 17.24
CA THR A 70 -0.84 5.19 17.93
C THR A 70 -0.04 4.47 19.02
N GLY A 71 1.29 4.59 19.01
CA GLY A 71 2.18 3.80 19.85
C GLY A 71 2.24 2.31 19.49
N ALA A 72 1.62 1.90 18.39
CA ALA A 72 1.65 0.51 17.94
C ALA A 72 3.02 0.14 17.33
N GLN A 73 3.35 -1.15 17.34
CA GLN A 73 4.58 -1.67 16.73
C GLN A 73 4.43 -1.97 15.24
N THR A 74 3.20 -2.25 14.78
CA THR A 74 2.90 -2.57 13.38
C THR A 74 1.58 -1.95 12.94
N VAL A 75 1.40 -1.82 11.62
CA VAL A 75 0.17 -1.33 10.98
C VAL A 75 -0.51 -2.41 10.15
N THR A 76 -1.81 -2.22 9.90
CA THR A 76 -2.50 -2.83 8.76
C THR A 76 -2.38 -1.90 7.55
N ILE A 77 -2.04 -2.42 6.38
CA ILE A 77 -2.12 -1.67 5.12
C ILE A 77 -3.36 -2.15 4.34
N LEU A 78 -4.18 -1.20 3.90
CA LEU A 78 -5.24 -1.41 2.92
C LEU A 78 -4.85 -0.70 1.63
N ALA A 79 -4.64 -1.46 0.56
CA ALA A 79 -4.08 -0.96 -0.68
C ALA A 79 -5.04 -1.20 -1.85
N HIS A 80 -5.35 -0.16 -2.60
CA HIS A 80 -6.28 -0.22 -3.73
C HIS A 80 -5.54 -0.21 -5.07
N SER A 81 -5.91 -1.12 -5.99
CA SER A 81 -5.37 -1.17 -7.35
C SER A 81 -3.82 -1.19 -7.35
N VAL A 82 -3.14 -0.32 -8.09
CA VAL A 82 -1.66 -0.19 -8.12
C VAL A 82 -1.05 0.13 -6.75
N GLY A 83 -1.84 0.64 -5.80
CA GLY A 83 -1.43 0.80 -4.41
C GLY A 83 -0.96 -0.52 -3.79
N GLY A 84 -1.53 -1.66 -4.20
CA GLY A 84 -1.08 -2.98 -3.74
C GLY A 84 0.30 -3.37 -4.27
N THR A 85 0.64 -2.98 -5.50
CA THR A 85 1.99 -3.12 -6.05
C THR A 85 2.98 -2.29 -5.26
N VAL A 86 2.63 -1.02 -4.97
CA VAL A 86 3.43 -0.12 -4.13
C VAL A 86 3.60 -0.70 -2.72
N ALA A 87 2.53 -1.22 -2.12
CA ALA A 87 2.59 -1.82 -0.79
C ALA A 87 3.58 -3.00 -0.77
N ARG A 88 3.49 -3.91 -1.74
CA ARG A 88 4.43 -5.04 -1.86
C ARG A 88 5.88 -4.57 -2.04
N MET A 89 6.12 -3.52 -2.82
CA MET A 89 7.46 -2.93 -2.96
C MET A 89 7.95 -2.30 -1.64
N TYR A 90 7.08 -1.62 -0.90
CA TYR A 90 7.41 -1.05 0.41
C TYR A 90 7.79 -2.12 1.43
N LEU A 91 7.11 -3.27 1.43
CA LEU A 91 7.45 -4.39 2.31
C LEU A 91 8.85 -4.95 2.03
N GLY A 92 9.30 -4.82 0.78
CA GLY A 92 10.45 -5.50 0.20
C GLY A 92 11.84 -5.16 0.76
N ASP A 93 12.69 -6.18 0.82
CA ASP A 93 14.12 -6.09 1.21
C ASP A 93 15.10 -6.08 0.03
N GLN A 94 14.61 -6.25 -1.20
CA GLN A 94 15.40 -6.11 -2.42
C GLN A 94 15.48 -4.63 -2.82
N PRO A 95 16.64 -4.16 -3.31
CA PRO A 95 16.81 -2.77 -3.70
C PRO A 95 15.91 -2.44 -4.90
N TYR A 96 15.07 -1.42 -4.74
CA TYR A 96 14.32 -0.82 -5.83
C TYR A 96 14.96 0.53 -6.18
N LYS A 97 15.60 0.60 -7.36
CA LYS A 97 16.34 1.79 -7.82
C LYS A 97 17.33 2.34 -6.76
N GLY A 98 18.00 1.43 -6.04
CA GLY A 98 19.03 1.74 -5.03
C GLY A 98 18.53 1.91 -3.60
N GLU A 99 17.21 1.84 -3.34
CA GLU A 99 16.65 1.96 -1.99
C GLU A 99 16.03 0.64 -1.52
N ILE A 100 16.32 0.24 -0.28
CA ILE A 100 15.67 -0.87 0.42
C ILE A 100 14.68 -0.27 1.42
N TYR A 101 13.41 -0.67 1.34
CA TYR A 101 12.37 -0.13 2.22
C TYR A 101 12.20 -0.96 3.49
N GLY A 102 12.25 -2.29 3.39
CA GLY A 102 12.18 -3.22 4.54
C GLY A 102 10.96 -2.98 5.42
N GLY A 103 9.83 -2.62 4.79
CA GLY A 103 8.59 -2.25 5.45
C GLY A 103 7.88 -3.43 6.11
N HIS A 104 8.24 -4.67 5.76
CA HIS A 104 7.66 -5.88 6.36
C HIS A 104 7.79 -5.91 7.90
N ARG A 105 8.83 -5.27 8.46
CA ARG A 105 9.04 -5.13 9.91
C ARG A 105 7.97 -4.31 10.62
N PHE A 106 7.24 -3.48 9.88
CA PHE A 106 6.28 -2.50 10.40
C PHE A 106 4.83 -2.83 10.01
N VAL A 107 4.59 -3.93 9.30
CA VAL A 107 3.28 -4.27 8.74
C VAL A 107 2.94 -5.71 9.11
N HIS A 108 1.84 -5.93 9.82
CA HIS A 108 1.39 -7.28 10.16
C HIS A 108 0.32 -7.81 9.19
N HIS A 109 -0.36 -6.94 8.44
CA HIS A 109 -1.42 -7.33 7.51
C HIS A 109 -1.45 -6.40 6.30
N LEU A 110 -1.35 -6.97 5.10
CA LEU A 110 -1.61 -6.30 3.83
C LEU A 110 -2.93 -6.81 3.22
N ILE A 111 -3.90 -5.90 3.13
CA ILE A 111 -5.18 -6.08 2.46
C ILE A 111 -5.10 -5.40 1.08
N MET A 112 -5.35 -6.14 0.01
CA MET A 112 -5.34 -5.64 -1.37
C MET A 112 -6.76 -5.65 -1.93
N LEU A 113 -7.21 -4.50 -2.45
CA LEU A 113 -8.52 -4.32 -3.08
C LEU A 113 -8.33 -4.14 -4.59
N GLY A 114 -8.68 -5.17 -5.38
CA GLY A 114 -8.61 -5.12 -6.84
C GLY A 114 -7.21 -4.87 -7.41
N THR A 115 -6.16 -5.28 -6.70
CA THR A 115 -4.77 -5.12 -7.16
C THR A 115 -4.48 -6.08 -8.31
N PRO A 116 -4.02 -5.59 -9.48
CA PRO A 116 -3.65 -6.45 -10.58
C PRO A 116 -2.35 -7.20 -10.25
N HIS A 117 -2.45 -8.52 -10.10
CA HIS A 117 -1.28 -9.39 -9.93
C HIS A 117 -0.59 -9.70 -11.26
N HIS A 118 -1.28 -9.51 -12.39
CA HIS A 118 -0.70 -9.56 -13.73
C HIS A 118 -1.24 -8.37 -14.51
N SER A 119 -0.37 -7.69 -15.27
CA SER A 119 -0.81 -6.65 -16.20
C SER A 119 -0.36 -6.98 -17.61
N GLN A 120 -1.30 -6.84 -18.55
CA GLN A 120 -1.01 -6.88 -19.98
C GLN A 120 -0.62 -5.49 -20.51
N GLU A 121 -0.88 -4.42 -19.76
CA GLU A 121 -0.53 -3.06 -20.16
C GLU A 121 0.99 -2.85 -20.07
N PHE A 122 1.58 -2.43 -21.19
CA PHE A 122 3.02 -2.22 -21.34
C PHE A 122 3.64 -1.39 -20.21
N TRP A 123 2.91 -0.35 -19.80
CA TRP A 123 3.33 0.64 -18.83
C TRP A 123 3.48 0.05 -17.40
N THR A 124 2.51 -0.73 -16.93
CA THR A 124 2.57 -1.34 -15.59
C THR A 124 3.37 -2.65 -15.55
N ARG A 125 3.64 -3.26 -16.71
CA ARG A 125 4.27 -4.58 -16.83
C ARG A 125 5.66 -4.67 -16.21
N GLN A 126 6.48 -3.63 -16.32
CA GLN A 126 7.83 -3.64 -15.74
C GLN A 126 7.80 -3.67 -14.21
N THR A 127 6.98 -2.83 -13.58
CA THR A 127 6.91 -2.76 -12.12
C THR A 127 6.13 -3.93 -11.52
N VAL A 128 4.99 -4.30 -12.09
CA VAL A 128 4.27 -5.52 -11.67
C VAL A 128 5.16 -6.74 -11.86
N GLY A 129 5.93 -6.79 -12.95
CA GLY A 129 6.95 -7.80 -13.19
C GLY A 129 8.05 -7.81 -12.12
N PHE A 130 8.61 -6.65 -11.75
CA PHE A 130 9.58 -6.54 -10.66
C PHE A 130 9.00 -7.07 -9.36
N THR A 131 7.83 -6.60 -8.94
CA THR A 131 7.19 -7.03 -7.69
C THR A 131 6.89 -8.52 -7.68
N ASN A 132 6.46 -9.11 -8.80
CA ASN A 132 6.21 -10.54 -8.87
C ASN A 132 7.48 -11.39 -8.93
N ARG A 133 8.57 -10.89 -9.52
CA ARG A 133 9.86 -11.60 -9.52
C ARG A 133 10.52 -11.54 -8.14
N CYS A 134 10.50 -10.38 -7.49
CA CYS A 134 11.19 -10.17 -6.22
C CYS A 134 10.36 -10.62 -5.01
N TYR A 135 9.03 -10.48 -5.07
CA TYR A 135 8.13 -10.72 -3.94
C TYR A 135 6.87 -11.48 -4.36
N PRO A 136 6.96 -12.69 -4.94
CA PRO A 136 5.80 -13.43 -5.44
C PRO A 136 4.77 -13.74 -4.34
N GLY A 137 3.48 -13.60 -4.68
CA GLY A 137 2.37 -13.96 -3.78
C GLY A 137 2.44 -13.29 -2.40
N ALA A 138 2.17 -14.08 -1.36
CA ALA A 138 2.36 -13.72 0.04
C ALA A 138 3.80 -14.02 0.47
N TYR A 139 4.73 -13.19 0.00
CA TYR A 139 6.17 -13.46 0.11
C TYR A 139 6.68 -13.55 1.57
N TYR A 140 6.19 -12.70 2.45
CA TYR A 140 6.58 -12.68 3.87
C TYR A 140 5.62 -13.52 4.72
N ASN A 141 6.12 -14.59 5.32
CA ASN A 141 5.34 -15.53 6.14
C ASN A 141 4.70 -14.91 7.40
N HIS A 142 5.31 -13.88 7.97
CA HIS A 142 4.85 -13.19 9.17
C HIS A 142 3.89 -12.03 8.86
N VAL A 143 3.70 -11.70 7.59
CA VAL A 143 2.72 -10.70 7.15
C VAL A 143 1.48 -11.43 6.65
N ARG A 144 0.33 -11.15 7.23
CA ARG A 144 -0.94 -11.68 6.72
C ARG A 144 -1.25 -11.00 5.38
N TYR A 145 -1.59 -11.78 4.35
CA TYR A 145 -2.05 -11.25 3.06
C TYR A 145 -3.54 -11.55 2.87
N THR A 146 -4.31 -10.57 2.41
CA THR A 146 -5.71 -10.75 2.03
C THR A 146 -5.96 -10.01 0.72
N SER A 147 -6.26 -10.75 -0.35
CA SER A 147 -6.65 -10.17 -1.63
C SER A 147 -8.15 -10.27 -1.79
N ILE A 148 -8.80 -9.14 -2.04
CA ILE A 148 -10.24 -9.03 -2.27
C ILE A 148 -10.42 -8.61 -3.73
N ILE A 149 -11.02 -9.52 -4.51
CA ILE A 149 -11.37 -9.30 -5.91
C ILE A 149 -12.89 -9.39 -6.03
N GLY A 150 -13.48 -8.44 -6.77
CA GLY A 150 -14.90 -8.50 -7.11
C GLY A 150 -15.17 -9.64 -8.09
N ARG A 151 -16.37 -10.23 -7.99
CA ARG A 151 -16.94 -11.02 -9.10
C ARG A 151 -17.57 -10.02 -10.08
N SER A 152 -17.14 -10.07 -11.33
CA SER A 152 -17.82 -9.43 -12.47
C SER A 152 -19.09 -10.20 -12.81
#